data_AF-A0A953EFR8-F1
#
_entry.id   AF-A0A953EFR8-F1
#
_cell.length_a   1.000
_cell.length_b   1.000
_cell.length_c   1.000
_cell.angle_alpha   90.00
_cell.angle_beta   90.00
_cell.angle_gamma   90.00
#
_symmetry.space_group_name_H-M   'P 1'
#
loop_
_entity.id
_entity.type
_entity.pdbx_description
1 polymer ?
#
loop_
_entity_poly.entity_id
_entity_poly.type
_entity_poly.pdbx_seq_one_letter_code
_entity_poly.pdbx_strand_id
1 'polypeptide(L)'
;MLTDRIEAQWLDAFEAVLRLCKAEPGMPLCLLAETQSRALNIELAELAALRLGARPFRCVVPTPPQTAPVPVRSTGASRALRGHPSVLAALAASALVVDLTLEGLLHAPELPQILKGGARVLMVSNEHPEALERLVPRPEDEARVKAAVKRARAAKRMTVTSAAGTDLSVVMEGAVTAGVWGWCDRPGTVAHWPGGVVVSFPRAGSVNGVLVLDAGDVNLTFKRYLERPVRLILQDDHIEAIEGEGTDAELMRRYLAAWGDRAAYAVSHVGWGL
;
A
#
# COMPACT_ATOMS: atom_id res chain seq x y z
N MET A 1 -1.12 -28.46 6.68
CA MET A 1 -1.49 -27.03 6.69
C MET A 1 -1.07 -26.50 8.05
N LEU A 2 -0.17 -25.53 8.13
CA LEU A 2 0.11 -24.88 9.40
C LEU A 2 -1.19 -24.20 9.82
N THR A 3 -1.75 -24.59 10.96
CA THR A 3 -2.91 -23.91 11.54
C THR A 3 -2.34 -22.78 12.36
N ASP A 4 -2.37 -21.57 11.81
CA ASP A 4 -1.93 -20.40 12.57
C ASP A 4 -2.83 -20.25 13.79
N ARG A 5 -2.23 -19.97 14.95
CA ARG A 5 -2.93 -19.65 16.20
C ARG A 5 -2.72 -18.19 16.51
N ILE A 6 -3.61 -17.62 17.30
CA ILE A 6 -3.40 -16.29 17.86
C ILE A 6 -2.22 -16.36 18.83
N GLU A 7 -1.26 -15.45 18.65
CA GLU A 7 -0.12 -15.28 19.54
C GLU A 7 -0.18 -13.92 20.24
N ALA A 8 0.31 -13.87 21.49
CA ALA A 8 0.21 -12.70 22.34
C ALA A 8 0.90 -11.47 21.73
N GLN A 9 2.11 -11.64 21.19
CA GLN A 9 2.88 -10.57 20.57
C GLN A 9 2.21 -9.98 19.32
N TRP A 10 1.47 -10.81 18.57
CA TRP A 10 0.70 -10.33 17.42
C TRP A 10 -0.53 -9.53 17.86
N LEU A 11 -1.20 -9.98 18.92
CA LEU A 11 -2.31 -9.24 19.51
C LEU A 11 -1.84 -7.88 20.06
N ASP A 12 -0.70 -7.85 20.76
CA ASP A 12 -0.09 -6.64 21.30
C ASP A 12 0.31 -5.66 20.17
N ALA A 13 0.79 -6.18 19.03
CA ALA A 13 1.10 -5.39 17.84
C ALA A 13 -0.16 -4.68 17.29
N PHE A 14 -1.25 -5.42 17.06
CA PHE A 14 -2.52 -4.82 16.60
C PHE A 14 -3.06 -3.80 17.61
N GLU A 15 -3.00 -4.12 18.90
CA GLU A 15 -3.44 -3.21 19.97
C GLU A 15 -2.63 -1.90 19.97
N ALA A 16 -1.32 -1.97 19.78
CA ALA A 16 -0.46 -0.79 19.67
C ALA A 16 -0.84 0.10 18.48
N VAL A 17 -1.07 -0.48 17.30
CA VAL A 17 -1.44 0.30 16.10
C VAL A 17 -2.83 0.92 16.22
N LEU A 18 -3.81 0.16 16.73
CA LEU A 18 -5.15 0.69 16.94
C LEU A 18 -5.17 1.82 17.98
N ARG A 19 -4.33 1.73 19.02
CA ARG A 19 -4.15 2.82 19.99
C ARG A 19 -3.59 4.09 19.34
N LEU A 20 -2.62 3.95 18.43
CA LEU A 20 -2.10 5.08 17.64
C LEU A 20 -3.19 5.68 16.73
N CYS A 21 -4.08 4.84 16.21
CA CYS A 21 -5.26 5.28 15.47
C CYS A 21 -6.38 5.85 16.36
N LYS A 22 -6.14 6.05 17.66
CA LYS A 22 -7.16 6.49 18.64
C LYS A 22 -8.42 5.63 18.58
N ALA A 23 -8.28 4.31 18.59
CA ALA A 23 -9.38 3.42 18.92
C ALA A 23 -9.64 3.54 20.43
N GLU A 24 -10.74 4.19 20.79
CA GLU A 24 -11.08 4.54 22.17
C GLU A 24 -12.25 3.69 22.70
N PRO A 25 -12.42 3.57 24.04
CA PRO A 25 -13.56 2.88 24.61
C PRO A 25 -14.90 3.38 24.05
N GLY A 26 -15.78 2.44 23.67
CA GLY A 26 -17.09 2.73 23.10
C GLY A 26 -17.09 3.09 21.61
N MET A 27 -15.93 3.32 20.98
CA MET A 27 -15.84 3.73 19.57
C MET A 27 -16.35 2.62 18.63
N PRO A 28 -17.30 2.91 17.72
CA PRO A 28 -17.67 1.96 16.67
C PRO A 28 -16.54 1.86 15.64
N LEU A 29 -16.08 0.62 15.41
CA LEU A 29 -14.95 0.30 14.53
C LEU A 29 -15.36 -0.78 13.54
N CYS A 30 -15.24 -0.49 12.24
CA CYS A 30 -15.54 -1.48 11.20
C CYS A 30 -14.30 -2.28 10.84
N LEU A 31 -14.37 -3.61 10.94
CA LEU A 31 -13.40 -4.54 10.39
C LEU A 31 -13.87 -4.92 8.98
N LEU A 32 -13.38 -4.19 7.97
CA LEU A 32 -13.71 -4.47 6.57
C LEU A 32 -12.84 -5.61 6.06
N ALA A 33 -13.45 -6.64 5.50
CA ALA A 33 -12.75 -7.77 4.92
C ALA A 33 -13.51 -8.34 3.72
N GLU A 34 -12.88 -9.27 3.02
CA GLU A 34 -13.51 -10.09 2.00
C GLU A 34 -13.33 -11.58 2.30
N THR A 35 -14.07 -12.46 1.61
CA THR A 35 -14.07 -13.91 1.90
C THR A 35 -12.69 -14.58 1.80
N GLN A 36 -11.73 -13.98 1.10
CA GLN A 36 -10.35 -14.46 1.01
C GLN A 36 -9.36 -13.71 1.92
N SER A 37 -9.81 -12.69 2.66
CA SER A 37 -8.98 -12.00 3.65
C SER A 37 -8.39 -12.98 4.67
N ARG A 38 -7.19 -12.67 5.18
CA ARG A 38 -6.53 -13.48 6.20
C ARG A 38 -7.35 -13.47 7.50
N ALA A 39 -8.01 -14.59 7.80
CA ALA A 39 -8.83 -14.78 9.00
C ALA A 39 -8.09 -14.41 10.30
N LEU A 40 -6.82 -14.80 10.41
CA LEU A 40 -5.97 -14.49 11.56
C LEU A 40 -5.85 -12.97 11.82
N ASN A 41 -5.72 -12.14 10.78
CA ASN A 41 -5.62 -10.68 10.96
C ASN A 41 -6.96 -10.08 11.38
N ILE A 42 -8.08 -10.65 10.91
CA ILE A 42 -9.43 -10.23 11.33
C ILE A 42 -9.64 -10.52 12.82
N GLU A 43 -9.27 -11.71 13.27
CA GLU A 43 -9.38 -12.11 14.67
C GLU A 43 -8.48 -11.27 15.58
N LEU A 44 -7.23 -11.04 15.19
CA LEU A 44 -6.30 -10.17 15.92
C LEU A 44 -6.81 -8.73 16.03
N ALA A 45 -7.31 -8.15 14.94
CA ALA A 45 -7.86 -6.80 14.94
C ALA A 45 -9.12 -6.68 15.82
N GLU A 46 -9.99 -7.69 15.80
CA GLU A 46 -11.19 -7.73 16.64
C GLU A 46 -10.84 -7.82 18.13
N LEU A 47 -9.97 -8.74 18.51
CA LEU A 47 -9.54 -8.89 19.90
C LEU A 47 -8.80 -7.65 20.40
N ALA A 48 -7.95 -7.04 19.58
CA ALA A 48 -7.25 -5.81 19.92
C ALA A 48 -8.24 -4.65 20.14
N ALA A 49 -9.22 -4.49 19.26
CA ALA A 49 -10.28 -3.49 19.42
C ALA A 49 -11.10 -3.72 20.71
N LEU A 50 -11.44 -4.98 21.02
CA LEU A 50 -12.15 -5.34 22.25
C LEU A 50 -11.31 -5.05 23.51
N ARG A 51 -10.00 -5.33 23.50
CA ARG A 51 -9.08 -4.99 24.61
C ARG A 51 -9.00 -3.50 24.87
N LEU A 52 -9.10 -2.68 23.82
CA LEU A 52 -9.16 -1.22 23.93
C LEU A 52 -10.55 -0.70 24.36
N GLY A 53 -11.53 -1.59 24.54
CA GLY A 53 -12.91 -1.24 24.90
C GLY A 53 -13.73 -0.66 23.74
N ALA A 54 -13.21 -0.70 22.51
CA ALA A 54 -13.96 -0.29 21.32
C ALA A 54 -15.09 -1.27 21.01
N ARG A 55 -15.96 -0.91 20.06
CA ARG A 55 -17.11 -1.70 19.63
C ARG A 55 -16.89 -2.16 18.17
N PRO A 56 -16.07 -3.20 17.94
CA PRO A 56 -15.83 -3.69 16.59
C PRO A 56 -17.08 -4.37 16.02
N PHE A 57 -17.25 -4.28 14.71
CA PHE A 57 -18.15 -5.13 13.93
C PHE A 57 -17.48 -5.53 12.62
N ARG A 58 -17.78 -6.74 12.13
CA ARG A 58 -17.22 -7.25 10.87
C ARG A 58 -18.13 -6.91 9.70
N CYS A 59 -17.54 -6.35 8.64
CA CYS A 59 -18.18 -6.18 7.35
C CYS A 59 -17.43 -7.03 6.32
N VAL A 60 -17.94 -8.22 6.04
CA VAL A 60 -17.30 -9.18 5.12
C VAL A 60 -18.09 -9.26 3.82
N VAL A 61 -17.43 -8.99 2.69
CA VAL A 61 -18.02 -9.08 1.35
C VAL A 61 -17.42 -10.24 0.54
N PRO A 62 -18.12 -10.79 -0.47
CA PRO A 62 -17.54 -11.82 -1.33
C PRO A 62 -16.36 -11.29 -2.15
N THR A 63 -15.25 -12.03 -2.18
CA THR A 63 -14.12 -11.76 -3.06
C THR A 63 -14.54 -11.96 -4.52
N PRO A 64 -14.33 -10.97 -5.40
CA PRO A 64 -14.70 -11.10 -6.80
C PRO A 64 -13.78 -12.10 -7.53
N PRO A 65 -14.22 -12.71 -8.64
CA PRO A 65 -13.35 -13.48 -9.51
C PRO A 65 -12.19 -12.62 -10.03
N GLN A 66 -10.99 -13.20 -10.12
CA GLN A 66 -9.85 -12.54 -10.75
C GLN A 66 -10.09 -12.43 -12.27
N THR A 67 -9.89 -11.23 -12.81
CA THR A 67 -10.09 -10.94 -14.24
C THR A 67 -8.82 -10.43 -14.92
N ALA A 68 -7.75 -10.18 -14.18
CA ALA A 68 -6.50 -9.72 -14.74
C ALA A 68 -5.88 -10.80 -15.65
N PRO A 69 -5.25 -10.41 -16.77
CA PRO A 69 -4.61 -11.35 -17.69
C PRO A 69 -3.34 -11.99 -17.13
N VAL A 70 -2.87 -11.50 -15.97
CA VAL A 70 -1.66 -11.91 -15.27
C VAL A 70 -1.88 -11.94 -13.76
N PRO A 71 -1.03 -12.64 -12.98
CA PRO A 71 -1.10 -12.61 -11.53
C PRO A 71 -0.88 -11.19 -10.98
N VAL A 72 -1.92 -10.59 -10.42
CA VAL A 72 -1.84 -9.29 -9.74
C VAL A 72 -1.67 -9.55 -8.25
N ARG A 73 -0.57 -9.07 -7.67
CA ARG A 73 -0.37 -9.15 -6.21
C ARG A 73 -1.25 -8.15 -5.48
N SER A 74 -1.13 -6.87 -5.83
CA SER A 74 -1.92 -5.78 -5.28
C SER A 74 -1.80 -4.57 -6.19
N THR A 75 -2.93 -3.94 -6.47
CA THR A 75 -3.05 -2.61 -7.08
C THR A 75 -3.27 -1.53 -6.04
N GLY A 76 -3.38 -1.88 -4.76
CA GLY A 76 -3.86 -0.99 -3.70
C GLY A 76 -5.33 -0.60 -3.83
N ALA A 77 -6.09 -1.18 -4.78
CA ALA A 77 -7.49 -0.89 -5.02
C ALA A 77 -8.36 -2.15 -4.90
N SER A 78 -8.94 -2.35 -3.72
CA SER A 78 -9.89 -3.44 -3.49
C SER A 78 -11.06 -3.31 -4.46
N ARG A 79 -11.33 -4.39 -5.18
CA ARG A 79 -12.48 -4.51 -6.08
C ARG A 79 -13.67 -5.21 -5.43
N ALA A 80 -13.60 -5.49 -4.13
CA ALA A 80 -14.62 -6.28 -3.44
C ALA A 80 -15.89 -5.47 -3.15
N LEU A 81 -15.77 -4.16 -2.94
CA LEU A 81 -16.90 -3.28 -2.61
C LEU A 81 -17.90 -3.13 -3.76
N ARG A 82 -17.43 -2.99 -5.00
CA ARG A 82 -18.25 -2.87 -6.23
C ARG A 82 -19.42 -1.88 -6.09
N GLY A 83 -19.18 -0.74 -5.42
CA GLY A 83 -20.22 0.25 -5.18
C GLY A 83 -21.38 -0.21 -4.27
N HIS A 84 -21.22 -1.26 -3.46
CA HIS A 84 -22.30 -1.79 -2.63
C HIS A 84 -22.82 -0.73 -1.63
N PRO A 85 -24.06 -0.23 -1.78
CA PRO A 85 -24.50 0.99 -1.10
C PRO A 85 -24.54 0.85 0.42
N SER A 86 -25.04 -0.28 0.94
CA SER A 86 -25.12 -0.51 2.39
C SER A 86 -23.74 -0.64 3.05
N VAL A 87 -22.77 -1.26 2.36
CA VAL A 87 -21.40 -1.37 2.86
C VAL A 87 -20.77 0.01 2.90
N LEU A 88 -20.87 0.80 1.81
CA LEU A 88 -20.34 2.16 1.78
C LEU A 88 -20.95 3.06 2.85
N ALA A 89 -22.25 2.94 3.10
CA ALA A 89 -22.91 3.66 4.18
C ALA A 89 -22.37 3.27 5.57
N ALA A 90 -22.18 1.96 5.82
CA ALA A 90 -21.60 1.48 7.08
C ALA A 90 -20.15 1.94 7.27
N LEU A 91 -19.34 1.90 6.21
CA LEU A 91 -17.95 2.37 6.24
C LEU A 91 -17.87 3.87 6.49
N ALA A 92 -18.68 4.67 5.80
CA ALA A 92 -18.72 6.13 5.96
C ALA A 92 -19.25 6.56 7.34
N ALA A 93 -20.13 5.77 7.97
CA ALA A 93 -20.65 6.02 9.31
C ALA A 93 -19.71 5.56 10.45
N SER A 94 -18.63 4.83 10.13
CA SER A 94 -17.69 4.31 11.13
C SER A 94 -16.64 5.36 11.50
N ALA A 95 -16.27 5.44 12.79
CA ALA A 95 -15.22 6.37 13.23
C ALA A 95 -13.81 5.91 12.80
N LEU A 96 -13.61 4.59 12.73
CA LEU A 96 -12.41 3.93 12.24
C LEU A 96 -12.81 2.71 11.43
N VAL A 97 -12.24 2.57 10.24
CA VAL A 97 -12.29 1.38 9.41
C VAL A 97 -10.90 0.77 9.43
N VAL A 98 -10.81 -0.47 9.89
CA VAL A 98 -9.62 -1.31 9.71
C VAL A 98 -9.88 -2.14 8.45
N ASP A 99 -9.20 -1.76 7.37
CA ASP A 99 -9.31 -2.39 6.08
C ASP A 99 -8.34 -3.58 6.01
N LEU A 100 -8.92 -4.77 5.99
CA LEU A 100 -8.26 -6.07 5.94
C LEU A 100 -8.57 -6.80 4.63
N THR A 101 -9.00 -6.06 3.59
CA THR A 101 -9.18 -6.62 2.24
C THR A 101 -7.83 -7.05 1.64
N LEU A 102 -7.85 -7.89 0.59
CA LEU A 102 -6.62 -8.43 0.02
C LEU A 102 -5.70 -7.34 -0.55
N GLU A 103 -6.28 -6.37 -1.24
CA GLU A 103 -5.53 -5.30 -1.93
C GLU A 103 -5.47 -3.99 -1.15
N GLY A 104 -6.46 -3.71 -0.29
CA GLY A 104 -6.61 -2.44 0.41
C GLY A 104 -7.41 -1.39 -0.35
N LEU A 105 -7.91 -0.36 0.33
CA LEU A 105 -8.76 0.70 -0.24
C LEU A 105 -7.99 1.92 -0.75
N LEU A 106 -6.65 1.96 -0.64
CA LEU A 106 -5.83 3.15 -0.92
C LEU A 106 -6.10 3.80 -2.28
N HIS A 107 -6.39 2.99 -3.30
CA HIS A 107 -6.70 3.40 -4.67
C HIS A 107 -8.11 2.99 -5.10
N ALA A 108 -8.96 2.52 -4.16
CA ALA A 108 -10.34 2.18 -4.47
C ALA A 108 -11.15 3.45 -4.78
N PRO A 109 -11.98 3.44 -5.85
CA PRO A 109 -12.76 4.61 -6.24
C PRO A 109 -13.75 5.06 -5.17
N GLU A 110 -14.13 4.17 -4.25
CA GLU A 110 -15.05 4.46 -3.16
C GLU A 110 -14.39 5.13 -1.93
N LEU A 111 -13.05 5.09 -1.81
CA LEU A 111 -12.34 5.65 -0.65
C LEU A 111 -12.67 7.13 -0.40
N PRO A 112 -12.72 8.02 -1.42
CA PRO A 112 -13.10 9.42 -1.20
C PRO A 112 -14.48 9.59 -0.56
N GLN A 113 -15.46 8.76 -0.92
CA GLN A 113 -16.79 8.79 -0.31
C GLN A 113 -16.75 8.37 1.17
N ILE A 114 -15.97 7.34 1.49
CA ILE A 114 -15.78 6.86 2.86
C ILE A 114 -15.14 7.94 3.72
N LEU A 115 -14.03 8.52 3.26
CA LEU A 115 -13.30 9.57 3.99
C LEU A 115 -14.13 10.86 4.15
N LYS A 116 -14.96 11.21 3.17
CA LYS A 116 -15.89 12.35 3.27
C LYS A 116 -16.90 12.21 4.42
N GLY A 117 -17.23 10.99 4.83
CA GLY A 117 -18.04 10.71 6.01
C GLY A 117 -17.34 11.00 7.34
N GLY A 118 -16.04 11.31 7.33
CA GLY A 118 -15.22 11.53 8.51
C GLY A 118 -14.49 10.28 9.00
N ALA A 119 -14.75 9.12 8.40
CA ALA A 119 -14.09 7.87 8.73
C ALA A 119 -12.56 8.00 8.58
N ARG A 120 -11.84 7.35 9.49
CA ARG A 120 -10.40 7.09 9.37
C ARG A 120 -10.22 5.70 8.80
N VAL A 121 -9.32 5.51 7.85
CA VAL A 121 -9.08 4.20 7.23
C VAL A 121 -7.64 3.77 7.51
N LEU A 122 -7.48 2.70 8.28
CA LEU A 122 -6.21 2.00 8.43
C LEU A 122 -6.24 0.76 7.55
N MET A 123 -5.53 0.78 6.43
CA MET A 123 -5.27 -0.42 5.66
C MET A 123 -4.19 -1.24 6.38
N VAL A 124 -4.51 -2.48 6.74
CA VAL A 124 -3.52 -3.43 7.26
C VAL A 124 -3.13 -4.35 6.11
N SER A 125 -1.84 -4.38 5.78
CA SER A 125 -1.34 -5.24 4.71
C SER A 125 -1.73 -6.70 4.95
N ASN A 126 -2.15 -7.40 3.89
CA ASN A 126 -2.51 -8.81 3.94
C ASN A 126 -1.27 -9.74 4.03
N GLU A 127 -0.31 -9.37 4.87
CA GLU A 127 0.86 -10.16 5.23
C GLU A 127 0.58 -10.97 6.50
N HIS A 128 1.45 -11.95 6.75
CA HIS A 128 1.41 -12.73 7.99
C HIS A 128 1.73 -11.82 9.20
N PRO A 129 1.08 -12.00 10.37
CA PRO A 129 1.32 -11.16 11.55
C PRO A 129 2.76 -11.03 12.02
N GLU A 130 3.59 -12.06 11.83
CA GLU A 130 5.03 -11.99 12.12
C GLU A 130 5.71 -10.83 11.36
N ALA A 131 5.34 -10.59 10.10
CA ALA A 131 5.88 -9.48 9.32
C ALA A 131 5.34 -8.14 9.82
N LEU A 132 4.07 -8.10 10.26
CA LEU A 132 3.43 -6.91 10.81
C LEU A 132 4.02 -6.52 12.18
N GLU A 133 4.30 -7.49 13.04
CA GLU A 133 4.92 -7.33 14.36
C GLU A 133 6.27 -6.62 14.27
N ARG A 134 7.12 -7.04 13.32
CA ARG A 134 8.42 -6.40 13.05
C ARG A 134 8.32 -4.95 12.62
N LEU A 135 7.15 -4.53 12.16
CA LEU A 135 6.91 -3.24 11.51
C LEU A 135 5.79 -2.46 12.21
N VAL A 136 5.58 -2.70 13.51
CA VAL A 136 4.72 -1.87 14.36
C VAL A 136 5.26 -0.44 14.32
N PRO A 137 4.46 0.54 13.86
CA PRO A 137 4.91 1.91 13.76
C PRO A 137 5.04 2.53 15.15
N ARG A 138 5.96 3.49 15.28
CA ARG A 138 6.23 4.18 16.53
C ARG A 138 5.89 5.67 16.41
N PRO A 139 5.44 6.34 17.48
CA PRO A 139 5.09 7.76 17.43
C PRO A 139 6.15 8.66 16.78
N GLU A 140 7.44 8.38 17.01
CA GLU A 140 8.56 9.14 16.43
C GLU A 140 8.67 9.06 14.90
N ASP A 141 8.09 8.03 14.27
CA ASP A 141 8.15 7.86 12.80
C ASP A 141 7.39 8.99 12.08
N GLU A 142 6.35 9.56 12.71
CA GLU A 142 5.55 10.65 12.13
C GLU A 142 6.40 11.90 11.86
N ALA A 143 7.22 12.32 12.81
CA ALA A 143 8.05 13.53 12.67
C ALA A 143 9.07 13.36 11.53
N ARG A 144 9.67 12.18 11.44
CA ARG A 144 10.65 11.83 10.40
C ARG A 144 10.00 11.82 9.00
N VAL A 145 8.84 11.18 8.86
CA VAL A 145 8.11 11.13 7.59
C VAL A 145 7.61 12.53 7.19
N LYS A 146 7.05 13.31 8.13
CA LYS A 146 6.62 14.70 7.84
C LYS A 146 7.78 15.58 7.37
N ALA A 147 8.95 15.45 7.98
CA ALA A 147 10.14 16.19 7.54
C ALA A 147 10.55 15.81 6.12
N ALA A 148 10.53 14.52 5.78
CA ALA A 148 10.82 14.04 4.44
C ALA A 148 9.78 14.52 3.40
N VAL A 149 8.48 14.51 3.74
CA VAL A 149 7.41 15.08 2.89
C VAL A 149 7.64 16.58 2.64
N LYS A 150 8.00 17.35 3.68
CA LYS A 150 8.29 18.78 3.54
C LYS A 150 9.46 19.01 2.57
N ARG A 151 10.52 18.21 2.66
CA ARG A 151 11.67 18.29 1.75
C ARG A 151 11.28 17.93 0.31
N ALA A 152 10.53 16.84 0.13
CA ALA A 152 10.05 16.40 -1.18
C ALA A 152 9.20 17.47 -1.87
N ARG A 153 8.25 18.08 -1.16
CA ARG A 153 7.37 19.14 -1.70
C ARG A 153 8.10 20.43 -2.08
N ALA A 154 9.25 20.70 -1.46
CA ALA A 154 10.07 21.86 -1.79
C ALA A 154 11.06 21.59 -2.94
N ALA A 155 11.29 20.32 -3.30
CA ALA A 155 12.21 19.95 -4.35
C ALA A 155 11.60 20.22 -5.73
N LYS A 156 12.41 20.71 -6.66
CA LYS A 156 12.02 20.88 -8.08
C LYS A 156 12.41 19.70 -8.96
N ARG A 157 13.43 18.95 -8.53
CA ARG A 157 13.95 17.78 -9.23
C ARG A 157 14.36 16.72 -8.22
N MET A 158 14.13 15.46 -8.58
CA MET A 158 14.74 14.29 -7.94
C MET A 158 15.66 13.63 -8.96
N THR A 159 16.85 13.24 -8.51
CA THR A 159 17.80 12.46 -9.30
C THR A 159 18.09 11.17 -8.54
N VAL A 160 18.03 10.04 -9.24
CA VAL A 160 18.35 8.72 -8.67
C VAL A 160 19.51 8.15 -9.48
N THR A 161 20.62 7.83 -8.81
CA THR A 161 21.79 7.20 -9.44
C THR A 161 22.24 5.96 -8.68
N SER A 162 22.85 5.00 -9.37
CA SER A 162 23.47 3.83 -8.73
C SER A 162 24.71 3.37 -9.49
N ALA A 163 25.57 2.60 -8.82
CA ALA A 163 26.75 1.98 -9.45
C ALA A 163 26.36 0.95 -10.54
N ALA A 164 25.16 0.37 -10.45
CA ALA A 164 24.60 -0.53 -11.45
C ALA A 164 24.21 0.19 -12.76
N GLY A 165 24.22 1.53 -12.76
CA GLY A 165 23.94 2.35 -13.94
C GLY A 165 22.53 2.93 -14.00
N THR A 166 21.81 2.98 -12.86
CA THR A 166 20.61 3.82 -12.76
C THR A 166 21.03 5.28 -12.91
N ASP A 167 20.31 6.02 -13.73
CA ASP A 167 20.38 7.48 -13.89
C ASP A 167 19.00 7.97 -14.30
N LEU A 168 18.18 8.30 -13.30
CA LEU A 168 16.83 8.83 -13.49
C LEU A 168 16.77 10.30 -13.11
N SER A 169 16.06 11.06 -13.94
CA SER A 169 15.67 12.43 -13.67
C SER A 169 14.15 12.53 -13.55
N VAL A 170 13.69 13.10 -12.44
CA VAL A 170 12.26 13.30 -12.15
C VAL A 170 11.99 14.77 -11.91
N VAL A 171 11.06 15.35 -12.68
CA VAL A 171 10.51 16.69 -12.39
C VAL A 171 9.55 16.60 -11.22
N MET A 172 9.89 17.25 -10.11
CA MET A 172 9.09 17.24 -8.88
C MET A 172 8.12 18.42 -8.78
N GLU A 173 8.28 19.43 -9.64
CA GLU A 173 7.42 20.60 -9.62
C GLU A 173 5.97 20.27 -10.01
N GLY A 174 5.06 20.48 -9.06
CA GLY A 174 3.65 20.11 -9.19
C GLY A 174 3.34 18.65 -8.83
N ALA A 175 4.32 17.89 -8.34
CA ALA A 175 4.08 16.53 -7.87
C ALA A 175 3.21 16.53 -6.60
N VAL A 176 2.26 15.60 -6.53
CA VAL A 176 1.51 15.35 -5.30
C VAL A 176 2.34 14.44 -4.41
N THR A 177 2.80 14.93 -3.26
CA THR A 177 3.58 14.13 -2.30
C THR A 177 2.77 13.77 -1.07
N ALA A 178 2.76 12.48 -0.74
CA ALA A 178 2.23 11.91 0.49
C ALA A 178 3.34 11.19 1.28
N GLY A 179 3.14 11.06 2.59
CA GLY A 179 3.99 10.26 3.45
C GLY A 179 3.12 9.42 4.36
N VAL A 180 3.54 8.17 4.57
CA VAL A 180 2.82 7.20 5.41
C VAL A 180 3.75 6.72 6.50
N TRP A 181 3.37 6.93 7.75
CA TRP A 181 4.16 6.54 8.92
C TRP A 181 3.54 5.35 9.69
N GLY A 182 2.38 4.84 9.26
CA GLY A 182 1.83 3.57 9.76
C GLY A 182 0.49 3.65 10.49
N TRP A 183 -0.02 4.85 10.80
CA TRP A 183 -1.31 5.03 11.47
C TRP A 183 -1.99 6.33 11.03
N CYS A 184 -3.28 6.47 11.36
CA CYS A 184 -4.05 7.68 11.12
C CYS A 184 -4.94 8.02 12.32
N ASP A 185 -4.92 9.27 12.75
CA ASP A 185 -5.62 9.74 13.95
C ASP A 185 -6.61 10.88 13.68
N ARG A 186 -6.52 11.55 12.51
CA ARG A 186 -7.39 12.66 12.11
C ARG A 186 -8.57 12.19 11.25
N PRO A 187 -9.81 12.68 11.46
CA PRO A 187 -10.96 12.35 10.61
C PRO A 187 -10.70 12.56 9.11
N GLY A 188 -11.27 11.68 8.28
CA GLY A 188 -11.14 11.76 6.82
C GLY A 188 -9.72 11.49 6.29
N THR A 189 -8.88 10.80 7.06
CA THR A 189 -7.53 10.41 6.64
C THR A 189 -7.40 8.90 6.43
N VAL A 190 -6.39 8.52 5.65
CA VAL A 190 -6.03 7.13 5.36
C VAL A 190 -4.54 6.91 5.66
N ALA A 191 -4.20 5.74 6.19
CA ALA A 191 -2.84 5.26 6.33
C ALA A 191 -2.78 3.75 6.06
N HIS A 192 -1.57 3.21 5.91
CA HIS A 192 -1.36 1.77 5.83
C HIS A 192 -0.30 1.31 6.83
N TRP A 193 -0.50 0.14 7.43
CA TRP A 193 0.45 -0.57 8.27
C TRP A 193 0.89 -1.86 7.56
N PRO A 194 2.19 -2.08 7.30
CA PRO A 194 3.37 -1.25 7.60
C PRO A 194 3.43 0.11 6.90
N GLY A 195 3.97 1.14 7.57
CA GLY A 195 4.26 2.46 6.99
C GLY A 195 5.75 2.67 6.70
N GLY A 196 6.23 3.91 6.85
CA GLY A 196 7.66 4.26 6.74
C GLY A 196 8.10 4.66 5.34
N VAL A 197 7.27 5.37 4.59
CA VAL A 197 7.57 5.74 3.19
C VAL A 197 7.13 7.16 2.86
N VAL A 198 7.85 7.80 1.93
CA VAL A 198 7.39 9.00 1.22
C VAL A 198 7.26 8.67 -0.26
N VAL A 199 6.11 9.01 -0.83
CA VAL A 199 5.79 8.82 -2.25
C VAL A 199 5.37 10.14 -2.88
N SER A 200 5.80 10.36 -4.11
CA SER A 200 5.42 11.50 -4.94
C SER A 200 4.87 11.00 -6.26
N PHE A 201 3.80 11.61 -6.72
CA PHE A 201 3.17 11.40 -8.02
C PHE A 201 3.51 12.60 -8.90
N PRO A 202 4.56 12.52 -9.74
CA PRO A 202 4.92 13.58 -10.66
C PRO A 202 3.82 13.86 -11.69
N ARG A 203 3.90 15.00 -12.37
CA ARG A 203 3.00 15.29 -13.51
C ARG A 203 3.38 14.41 -14.71
N ALA A 204 2.48 14.29 -15.68
CA ALA A 204 2.80 13.62 -16.94
C ALA A 204 4.05 14.24 -17.61
N GLY A 205 4.87 13.41 -18.25
CA GLY A 205 6.15 13.73 -18.89
C GLY A 205 7.31 14.04 -17.93
N SER A 206 7.28 13.58 -16.67
CA SER A 206 8.25 14.02 -15.64
C SER A 206 9.42 13.08 -15.41
N VAL A 207 9.29 11.78 -15.71
CA VAL A 207 10.29 10.74 -15.39
C VAL A 207 10.99 10.29 -16.66
N ASN A 208 12.31 10.48 -16.71
CA ASN A 208 13.16 10.15 -17.86
C ASN A 208 14.49 9.55 -17.41
N GLY A 209 15.08 8.70 -18.25
CA GLY A 209 16.43 8.15 -18.04
C GLY A 209 16.45 6.62 -17.99
N VAL A 210 17.37 6.07 -17.20
CA VAL A 210 17.55 4.62 -17.08
C VAL A 210 17.35 4.17 -15.63
N LEU A 211 16.45 3.20 -15.42
CA LEU A 211 16.34 2.47 -14.16
C LEU A 211 16.97 1.09 -14.33
N VAL A 212 17.99 0.79 -13.52
CA VAL A 212 18.56 -0.56 -13.44
C VAL A 212 18.02 -1.22 -12.17
N LEU A 213 17.31 -2.33 -12.36
CA LEU A 213 16.97 -3.27 -11.30
C LEU A 213 18.10 -4.30 -11.26
N ASP A 214 19.01 -4.19 -10.29
CA ASP A 214 20.22 -5.00 -10.20
C ASP A 214 19.94 -6.35 -9.51
N ALA A 215 20.94 -7.24 -9.51
CA ALA A 215 20.89 -8.46 -8.73
C ALA A 215 20.70 -8.15 -7.23
N GLY A 216 19.69 -8.76 -6.62
CA GLY A 216 19.30 -8.47 -5.23
C GLY A 216 18.30 -7.34 -5.06
N ASP A 217 17.95 -6.59 -6.11
CA ASP A 217 16.76 -5.71 -6.07
C ASP A 217 15.49 -6.55 -6.11
N VAL A 218 14.35 -5.95 -5.74
CA VAL A 218 13.09 -6.68 -5.53
C VAL A 218 12.04 -6.29 -6.56
N ASN A 219 11.42 -7.30 -7.18
CA ASN A 219 10.15 -7.15 -7.88
C ASN A 219 9.00 -7.61 -6.99
N LEU A 220 8.10 -6.69 -6.62
CA LEU A 220 7.00 -6.98 -5.71
C LEU A 220 5.88 -7.83 -6.34
N THR A 221 5.69 -7.77 -7.66
CA THR A 221 4.70 -8.58 -8.39
C THR A 221 5.07 -10.06 -8.31
N PHE A 222 6.33 -10.38 -8.60
CA PHE A 222 6.84 -11.74 -8.58
C PHE A 222 7.33 -12.20 -7.20
N LYS A 223 7.34 -11.30 -6.21
CA LYS A 223 7.82 -11.53 -4.83
C LYS A 223 9.22 -12.18 -4.81
N ARG A 224 10.13 -11.66 -5.63
CA ARG A 224 11.49 -12.21 -5.72
C ARG A 224 12.55 -11.13 -5.76
N TYR A 225 13.72 -11.52 -5.28
CA TYR A 225 14.97 -10.86 -5.60
C TYR A 225 15.36 -11.19 -7.04
N LEU A 226 15.82 -10.20 -7.79
CA LEU A 226 16.33 -10.42 -9.14
C LEU A 226 17.68 -11.13 -9.07
N GLU A 227 17.92 -12.06 -9.99
CA GLU A 227 19.19 -12.76 -10.12
C GLU A 227 20.09 -12.10 -11.16
N ARG A 228 19.48 -11.45 -12.16
CA ARG A 228 20.19 -10.73 -13.22
C ARG A 228 19.66 -9.30 -13.40
N PRO A 229 20.52 -8.35 -13.77
CA PRO A 229 20.09 -6.98 -13.97
C PRO A 229 19.06 -6.85 -15.10
N VAL A 230 18.06 -6.00 -14.90
CA VAL A 230 17.11 -5.56 -15.92
C VAL A 230 17.22 -4.05 -16.05
N ARG A 231 17.47 -3.56 -17.26
CA ARG A 231 17.58 -2.12 -17.53
C ARG A 231 16.31 -1.64 -18.22
N LEU A 232 15.67 -0.64 -17.64
CA LEU A 232 14.49 0.00 -18.18
C LEU A 232 14.88 1.36 -18.71
N ILE A 233 14.62 1.62 -19.99
CA ILE A 233 14.78 2.94 -20.60
C ILE A 233 13.44 3.64 -20.51
N LEU A 234 13.41 4.78 -19.83
CA LEU A 234 12.22 5.58 -19.59
C LEU A 234 12.26 6.88 -20.37
N GLN A 235 11.16 7.16 -21.07
CA GLN A 235 10.91 8.44 -21.72
C GLN A 235 9.49 8.89 -21.39
N ASP A 236 9.34 10.15 -20.96
CA ASP A 236 8.05 10.77 -20.67
C ASP A 236 7.12 9.88 -19.81
N ASP A 237 7.67 9.40 -18.70
CA ASP A 237 7.08 8.49 -17.70
C ASP A 237 6.92 7.04 -18.09
N HIS A 238 7.27 6.65 -19.31
CA HIS A 238 6.99 5.29 -19.75
C HIS A 238 8.25 4.51 -20.08
N ILE A 239 8.23 3.23 -19.74
CA ILE A 239 9.23 2.28 -20.22
C ILE A 239 9.08 2.13 -21.73
N GLU A 240 10.12 2.48 -22.47
CA GLU A 240 10.24 2.35 -23.94
C GLU A 240 11.04 1.10 -24.33
N ALA A 241 12.00 0.70 -23.49
CA ALA A 241 12.77 -0.52 -23.70
C ALA A 241 13.05 -1.25 -22.38
N ILE A 242 13.05 -2.58 -22.46
CA ILE A 242 13.40 -3.48 -21.36
C ILE A 242 14.57 -4.35 -21.85
N GLU A 243 15.77 -4.00 -21.41
CA GLU A 243 17.01 -4.68 -21.75
C GLU A 243 17.43 -5.65 -20.63
N GLY A 244 18.23 -6.64 -21.00
CA GLY A 244 18.67 -7.71 -20.12
C GLY A 244 18.29 -9.09 -20.67
N GLU A 245 18.85 -10.12 -20.05
CA GLU A 245 18.73 -11.50 -20.48
C GLU A 245 18.23 -12.40 -19.35
N GLY A 246 17.72 -13.57 -19.73
CA GLY A 246 17.24 -14.57 -18.78
C GLY A 246 15.86 -14.26 -18.20
N THR A 247 15.53 -14.97 -17.12
CA THR A 247 14.17 -15.04 -16.58
C THR A 247 13.67 -13.69 -16.05
N ASP A 248 14.53 -12.86 -15.45
CA ASP A 248 14.14 -11.54 -14.93
C ASP A 248 13.63 -10.60 -16.01
N ALA A 249 14.42 -10.40 -17.07
CA ALA A 249 14.03 -9.56 -18.18
C ALA A 249 12.81 -10.11 -18.91
N GLU A 250 12.74 -11.42 -19.13
CA GLU A 250 11.67 -12.02 -19.92
C GLU A 250 10.32 -12.05 -19.19
N LEU A 251 10.32 -12.29 -17.87
CA LEU A 251 9.10 -12.16 -17.07
C LEU A 251 8.59 -10.72 -17.08
N MET A 252 9.49 -9.73 -16.98
CA MET A 252 9.08 -8.33 -17.02
C MET A 252 8.45 -7.95 -18.38
N ARG A 253 9.10 -8.32 -19.50
CA ARG A 253 8.56 -8.06 -20.85
C ARG A 253 7.19 -8.68 -21.05
N ARG A 254 7.06 -9.98 -20.77
CA ARG A 254 5.81 -10.73 -21.00
C ARG A 254 4.69 -10.28 -20.06
N TYR A 255 5.01 -10.00 -18.80
CA TYR A 255 4.01 -9.53 -17.84
C TYR A 255 3.42 -8.18 -18.26
N LEU A 256 4.28 -7.22 -18.64
CA LEU A 256 3.81 -5.91 -19.09
C LEU A 256 3.06 -6.00 -20.41
N ALA A 257 3.55 -6.79 -21.37
CA ALA A 257 2.91 -6.97 -22.67
C ALA A 257 1.53 -7.65 -22.58
N ALA A 258 1.35 -8.58 -21.63
CA ALA A 258 0.09 -9.32 -21.47
C ALA A 258 -1.10 -8.44 -21.08
N TRP A 259 -0.88 -7.23 -20.57
CA TRP A 259 -1.94 -6.25 -20.35
C TRP A 259 -2.53 -5.68 -21.65
N GLY A 260 -1.76 -5.68 -22.75
CA GLY A 260 -2.20 -5.12 -24.02
C GLY A 260 -2.47 -3.61 -23.97
N ASP A 261 -1.92 -2.90 -22.98
CA ASP A 261 -2.16 -1.48 -22.72
C ASP A 261 -0.84 -0.74 -22.45
N ARG A 262 -0.64 0.40 -23.09
CA ARG A 262 0.53 1.28 -22.88
C ARG A 262 0.65 1.72 -21.42
N ALA A 263 -0.48 1.91 -20.74
CA ALA A 263 -0.52 2.36 -19.34
C ALA A 263 0.19 1.39 -18.38
N ALA A 264 0.32 0.10 -18.72
CA ALA A 264 1.05 -0.87 -17.90
C ALA A 264 2.54 -0.53 -17.75
N TYR A 265 3.10 0.24 -18.68
CA TYR A 265 4.50 0.64 -18.72
C TYR A 265 4.76 2.01 -18.09
N ALA A 266 3.72 2.69 -17.59
CA ALA A 266 3.82 4.02 -17.01
C ALA A 266 4.35 3.97 -15.57
N VAL A 267 5.18 4.95 -15.21
CA VAL A 267 5.57 5.20 -13.84
C VAL A 267 4.41 5.87 -13.11
N SER A 268 3.97 5.25 -12.02
CA SER A 268 2.91 5.80 -11.17
C SER A 268 3.46 6.81 -10.15
N HIS A 269 4.34 6.35 -9.27
CA HIS A 269 4.94 7.17 -8.22
C HIS A 269 6.41 6.83 -8.04
N VAL A 270 7.15 7.79 -7.47
CA VAL A 270 8.53 7.63 -7.05
C VAL A 270 8.66 8.02 -5.59
N GLY A 271 9.61 7.44 -4.87
CA GLY A 271 9.69 7.62 -3.42
C GLY A 271 10.88 6.92 -2.79
N TRP A 272 10.92 6.93 -1.47
CA TRP A 272 11.93 6.20 -0.70
C TRP A 272 11.39 5.78 0.67
N GLY A 273 11.94 4.66 1.17
CA GLY A 273 11.70 4.18 2.53
C GLY A 273 12.47 5.00 3.56
N LEU A 274 11.98 5.00 4.80
CA LEU A 274 12.55 5.72 5.94
C LEU A 274 12.83 4.78 7.10
#